data_AF-A0A9D1EXW9-F1
#
_entry.id   AF-A0A9D1EXW9-F1
#
_cell.length_a   1.000
_cell.length_b   1.000
_cell.length_c   1.000
_cell.angle_alpha   90.00
_cell.angle_beta   90.00
_cell.angle_gamma   90.00
#
_symmetry.space_group_name_H-M   'P 1'
#
loop_
_entity.id
_entity.type
_entity.pdbx_description
1 polymer ?
#
loop_
_entity_poly.entity_id
_entity_poly.type
_entity_poly.pdbx_seq_one_letter_code
_entity_poly.pdbx_strand_id
1 'polypeptide(L)' 'TQNEYVYIGDDVNDLECLNYAKYKITVPHAPDKVKKLRGIQITQHDGGDGAFREVADCLTDSKK' A
#
# COMPACT_ATOMS: atom_id res chain seq x y z
N THR A 1 -2.86 -11.82 18.24
CA THR A 1 -1.83 -11.98 17.19
C THR A 1 -1.87 -10.76 16.30
N GLN A 2 -0.81 -9.94 16.26
CA GLN A 2 -0.73 -8.70 15.48
C GLN A 2 -0.14 -8.96 14.08
N ASN A 3 -0.67 -9.93 13.32
CA ASN A 3 -0.01 -10.36 12.07
C ASN A 3 -0.70 -9.87 10.78
N GLU A 4 -1.81 -9.15 10.89
CA GLU A 4 -2.67 -8.83 9.74
C GLU A 4 -2.89 -7.32 9.63
N TYR A 5 -1.81 -6.62 9.31
CA TYR A 5 -1.82 -5.18 9.08
C TYR A 5 -1.44 -4.88 7.63
N VAL A 6 -2.15 -3.93 7.05
CA VAL A 6 -1.82 -3.29 5.78
C VAL A 6 -1.22 -1.93 6.08
N TYR A 7 -0.20 -1.55 5.32
CA TYR A 7 0.35 -0.20 5.36
C TYR A 7 0.37 0.36 3.95
N ILE A 8 -0.14 1.59 3.80
CA ILE A 8 -0.13 2.36 2.56
C ILE A 8 0.77 3.57 2.81
N GLY A 9 1.87 3.69 2.07
CA GLY A 9 2.82 4.80 2.17
C GLY A 9 3.35 5.16 0.79
N ASP A 10 3.73 6.42 0.60
CA ASP A 10 4.09 7.00 -0.69
C ASP A 10 5.49 7.61 -0.71
N ASP A 11 6.21 7.73 0.41
CA ASP A 11 7.53 8.36 0.45
C ASP A 11 8.60 7.54 1.21
N VAL A 12 9.84 8.03 1.20
CA VAL A 12 11.02 7.36 1.73
C VAL A 12 10.98 7.16 3.24
N ASN A 13 10.28 8.05 3.98
CA ASN A 13 10.07 7.88 5.42
C ASN A 13 9.19 6.66 5.75
N ASP A 14 8.38 6.17 4.80
CA ASP A 14 7.50 5.03 5.00
C ASP A 14 8.20 3.66 4.85
N LEU A 15 9.46 3.65 4.40
CA LEU A 15 10.18 2.41 4.07
C LEU A 15 10.24 1.43 5.26
N GLU A 16 10.39 1.92 6.49
CA GLU A 16 10.43 1.05 7.67
C GLU A 16 9.07 0.40 7.93
N CYS A 17 7.99 1.19 7.89
CA CYS A 17 6.63 0.71 8.05
C CYS A 17 6.24 -0.27 6.93
N LEU A 18 6.59 0.03 5.69
CA LEU A 18 6.34 -0.84 4.53
C LEU A 18 7.14 -2.15 4.62
N ASN A 19 8.36 -2.14 5.16
CA ASN A 19 9.14 -3.37 5.37
C ASN A 19 8.58 -4.21 6.52
N TYR A 20 8.06 -3.58 7.56
CA TYR A 20 7.40 -4.26 8.68
C TYR A 20 6.06 -4.88 8.26
N ALA A 21 5.26 -4.18 7.43
CA ALA A 21 3.94 -4.61 6.98
C ALA A 21 3.90 -5.97 6.26
N LYS A 22 2.92 -6.80 6.63
CA LYS A 22 2.58 -8.03 5.90
C LYS A 22 2.08 -7.68 4.49
N TYR A 23 1.16 -6.72 4.41
CA TYR A 23 0.67 -6.19 3.15
C TYR A 23 1.18 -4.75 3.00
N LYS A 24 2.10 -4.55 2.05
CA LYS A 24 2.73 -3.25 1.79
C LYS A 24 2.24 -2.71 0.46
N ILE A 25 1.68 -1.51 0.48
CA ILE A 25 1.04 -0.88 -0.66
C ILE A 25 1.61 0.53 -0.82
N THR A 26 1.82 0.95 -2.07
CA THR A 26 2.20 2.32 -2.42
C THR A 26 1.39 2.80 -3.62
N VAL A 27 1.65 4.02 -4.07
CA VAL A 27 0.91 4.71 -5.14
C VAL A 27 1.79 4.99 -6.36
N PRO A 28 1.22 5.23 -7.56
CA PRO A 28 1.97 5.45 -8.79
C PRO A 28 3.03 6.57 -8.70
N HIS A 29 2.69 7.71 -8.10
CA HIS A 29 3.61 8.86 -7.97
C HIS A 29 4.72 8.69 -6.92
N ALA A 30 4.68 7.62 -6.10
CA ALA A 30 5.69 7.39 -5.08
C ALA A 30 7.11 7.30 -5.68
N PRO A 31 8.17 7.68 -4.94
CA PRO A 31 9.55 7.55 -5.41
C PRO A 31 9.88 6.10 -5.80
N ASP A 32 10.72 5.95 -6.82
CA ASP A 32 11.18 4.66 -7.33
C ASP A 32 11.72 3.73 -6.24
N LYS A 33 12.36 4.29 -5.21
CA LYS A 33 12.89 3.54 -4.07
C LYS A 33 11.78 2.80 -3.30
N VAL A 34 10.60 3.40 -3.19
CA VAL A 34 9.42 2.80 -2.54
C VAL A 34 8.81 1.75 -3.47
N LYS A 35 8.57 2.10 -4.73
CA LYS A 35 7.96 1.20 -5.74
C LYS A 35 8.78 -0.06 -6.05
N LYS A 36 10.09 -0.04 -5.77
CA LYS A 36 10.99 -1.19 -5.97
C LYS A 36 11.11 -2.10 -4.72
N LEU A 37 10.39 -1.83 -3.63
CA LEU A 37 10.36 -2.71 -2.47
C LEU A 37 9.86 -4.11 -2.83
N ARG A 38 10.50 -5.14 -2.28
CA ARG A 38 10.12 -6.53 -2.59
C ARG A 38 8.70 -6.83 -2.11
N GLY A 39 7.84 -7.26 -3.04
CA GLY A 39 6.46 -7.62 -2.75
C GLY A 39 5.54 -6.42 -2.50
N ILE A 40 5.95 -5.21 -2.89
CA ILE A 40 5.07 -4.05 -2.85
C ILE A 40 4.02 -4.12 -3.95
N GLN A 41 2.80 -3.79 -3.58
CA GLN A 41 1.70 -3.58 -4.52
C GLN A 41 1.57 -2.09 -4.77
N ILE A 42 1.26 -1.72 -6.01
CA ILE A 42 1.06 -0.34 -6.42
C ILE A 42 -0.40 -0.21 -6.83
N THR A 43 -1.11 0.76 -6.25
CA THR A 43 -2.49 1.06 -6.65
C THR A 43 -2.57 1.53 -8.10
N GLN A 44 -3.73 1.43 -8.72
CA GLN A 44 -4.00 2.05 -10.01
C GLN A 44 -4.19 3.56 -9.89
N HIS A 45 -4.83 4.00 -8.81
CA HIS A 45 -5.08 5.40 -8.51
C HIS A 45 -3.97 6.03 -7.68
N ASP A 46 -3.78 7.34 -7.82
CA ASP A 46 -2.81 8.11 -7.03
C ASP A 46 -3.30 8.45 -5.62
N GLY A 47 -2.34 8.81 -4.76
CA GLY A 47 -2.63 9.37 -3.43
C GLY A 47 -3.42 10.67 -3.56
N GLY A 48 -4.50 10.79 -2.79
CA GLY A 48 -5.45 11.90 -2.93
C GLY A 48 -6.48 11.72 -4.06
N ASP A 49 -6.29 10.75 -4.96
CA ASP A 49 -7.18 10.44 -6.09
C ASP A 49 -7.77 9.02 -6.00
N GLY A 50 -8.05 8.55 -4.78
CA GLY A 50 -8.76 7.28 -4.57
C GLY A 50 -7.89 6.05 -4.25
N ALA A 51 -6.56 6.18 -4.12
CA ALA A 51 -5.70 5.05 -3.71
C ALA A 51 -6.17 4.34 -2.43
N PHE A 52 -6.56 5.09 -1.39
CA PHE A 52 -7.11 4.49 -0.17
C PHE A 52 -8.42 3.74 -0.43
N ARG A 53 -9.31 4.31 -1.25
CA ARG A 53 -10.60 3.72 -1.60
C ARG A 53 -10.41 2.41 -2.36
N GLU A 54 -9.48 2.36 -3.30
CA GLU A 54 -9.12 1.15 -4.05
C GLU A 54 -8.69 0.02 -3.11
N VAL A 55 -7.80 0.32 -2.14
CA VAL A 55 -7.36 -0.68 -1.15
C VAL A 55 -8.51 -1.11 -0.25
N ALA A 56 -9.32 -0.16 0.23
CA ALA A 56 -10.47 -0.46 1.09
C ALA A 56 -11.50 -1.33 0.35
N ASP A 57 -11.78 -1.06 -0.92
CA ASP A 57 -12.66 -1.89 -1.75
C ASP A 57 -12.10 -3.30 -1.89
N CYS A 58 -10.81 -3.47 -2.18
CA CYS A 58 -10.19 -4.79 -2.28
C CYS A 58 -10.28 -5.61 -0.98
N LEU A 59 -10.25 -4.94 0.19
CA LEU A 59 -10.36 -5.59 1.50
C LEU A 59 -11.80 -5.88 1.91
N THR A 60 -12.75 -5.05 1.47
CA THR A 60 -14.15 -5.11 1.88
C THR A 60 -15.05 -5.76 0.85
N ASP A 61 -14.57 -6.00 -0.38
CA ASP A 61 -15.17 -6.90 -1.37
C ASP A 61 -15.10 -8.35 -0.87
N SER A 62 -15.89 -8.58 0.18
CA SER A 62 -16.58 -9.84 0.39
C SER A 62 -17.51 -9.99 -0.81
N LYS A 63 -16.99 -10.52 -1.92
CA LYS A 63 -17.84 -11.26 -2.85
C LYS A 63 -18.57 -12.33 -2.03
N LYS A 64 -19.78 -11.99 -1.60
CA LYS A 64 -20.88 -12.94 -1.50
C LYS A 64 -21.20 -13.44 -2.90
#